data_AF-A0A372RJ32-F1
#
_entry.id   AF-A0A372RJ32-F1
#
_cell.length_a   1.000
_cell.length_b   1.000
_cell.length_c   1.000
_cell.angle_alpha   90.00
_cell.angle_beta   90.00
_cell.angle_gamma   90.00
#
_symmetry.space_group_name_H-M   'P 1'
#
loop_
_entity.id
_entity.type
_entity.pdbx_description
1 polymer ?
#
loop_
_entity_poly.entity_id
_entity_poly.type
_entity_poly.pdbx_seq_one_letter_code
_entity_poly.pdbx_strand_id
1 'polypeptide(L)'
;MQLKQINIEVITQKDLKDQFCQDLKKQFALKLWKSRIELTLNKNQLQNPQSIDEYVSSFPSWLVNFFYAFLTSIYEKKMTIVNQRRKARNMSIKANDPVKITKIVSLFLSILISITFPSLQIWFSTIISFTQKPKMAGDLTNLLAILKVLSHCKEHEQRLEKE
;
A
#
# COMPACT_ATOMS: atom_id res chain seq x y z
N MET A 1 -4.35 -12.06 38.59
CA MET A 1 -3.38 -11.74 37.51
C MET A 1 -3.58 -10.27 37.12
N GLN A 2 -2.74 -9.37 37.62
CA GLN A 2 -2.87 -7.93 37.35
C GLN A 2 -2.22 -7.61 36.00
N LEU A 3 -3.01 -7.12 35.03
CA LEU A 3 -2.50 -6.60 33.77
C LEU A 3 -1.73 -5.32 34.08
N LYS A 4 -0.39 -5.34 33.94
CA LYS A 4 0.42 -4.12 33.97
C LYS A 4 -0.08 -3.18 32.86
N GLN A 5 -0.66 -2.06 33.25
CA GLN A 5 -0.99 -0.96 32.34
C GLN A 5 0.31 -0.52 31.66
N ILE A 6 0.40 -0.76 30.37
CA ILE A 6 1.47 -0.22 29.54
C ILE A 6 1.11 1.25 29.34
N ASN A 7 1.95 2.13 29.88
CA ASN A 7 1.86 3.55 29.61
C ASN A 7 2.21 3.73 28.12
N ILE A 8 1.20 3.78 27.26
CA ILE A 8 1.36 4.26 25.90
C ILE A 8 1.60 5.74 26.09
N GLU A 9 2.87 6.16 26.03
CA GLU A 9 3.17 7.57 25.83
C GLU A 9 2.34 8.01 24.63
N VAL A 10 1.28 8.76 24.92
CA VAL A 10 0.47 9.43 23.92
C VAL A 10 1.46 10.38 23.27
N ILE A 11 2.01 9.96 22.13
CA ILE A 11 2.79 10.84 21.28
C ILE A 11 1.78 11.87 20.83
N THR A 12 1.67 12.97 21.57
CA THR A 12 1.03 14.22 21.14
C THR A 12 1.93 14.80 20.06
N GLN A 13 1.97 14.12 18.92
CA GLN A 13 2.49 14.66 17.70
C GLN A 13 1.45 15.69 17.29
N LYS A 14 1.85 16.97 17.28
CA LYS A 14 1.04 18.09 16.80
C LYS A 14 0.34 17.64 15.52
N ASP A 15 -1.00 17.57 15.55
CA ASP A 15 -1.77 17.10 14.41
C ASP A 15 -1.33 17.84 13.16
N LEU A 16 -1.22 17.10 12.05
CA LEU A 16 -0.91 17.68 10.76
C LEU A 16 -1.98 18.73 10.46
N LYS A 17 -1.55 19.99 10.27
CA LYS A 17 -2.46 21.08 9.93
C LYS A 17 -3.22 20.71 8.66
N ASP A 18 -4.54 20.88 8.65
CA ASP A 18 -5.39 20.57 7.49
C ASP A 18 -4.89 21.21 6.20
N GLN A 19 -4.39 22.45 6.29
CA GLN A 19 -3.81 23.16 5.14
C GLN A 19 -2.64 22.40 4.52
N PHE A 20 -1.73 21.85 5.35
CA PHE A 20 -0.62 21.05 4.86
C PHE A 20 -1.11 19.79 4.14
N CYS A 21 -2.13 19.13 4.68
CA CYS A 21 -2.74 17.95 4.05
C CYS A 21 -3.34 18.30 2.67
N GLN A 22 -3.98 19.46 2.54
CA GLN A 22 -4.52 19.92 1.26
C GLN A 22 -3.42 20.20 0.24
N ASP A 23 -2.33 20.84 0.66
CA ASP A 23 -1.21 21.16 -0.22
C ASP A 23 -0.47 19.88 -0.66
N LEU A 24 -0.25 18.95 0.27
CA LEU A 24 0.33 17.64 -0.02
C LEU A 24 -0.53 16.87 -1.02
N LYS A 25 -1.85 16.83 -0.85
CA LYS A 25 -2.79 16.22 -1.80
C LYS A 25 -2.63 16.80 -3.20
N LYS A 26 -2.63 18.13 -3.34
CA LYS A 26 -2.51 18.80 -4.66
C LYS A 26 -1.18 18.46 -5.33
N GLN A 27 -0.08 18.55 -4.58
CA GLN A 27 1.25 18.27 -5.12
C GLN A 27 1.40 16.79 -5.50
N PHE A 28 0.92 15.88 -4.66
CA PHE A 28 0.98 14.45 -4.93
C PHE A 28 0.15 14.07 -6.17
N ALA A 29 -1.09 14.57 -6.27
CA ALA A 29 -1.96 14.32 -7.42
C ALA A 29 -1.34 14.81 -8.73
N LEU A 30 -0.79 16.04 -8.74
CA LEU A 30 -0.14 16.61 -9.92
C LEU A 30 1.11 15.82 -10.32
N LYS A 31 1.92 15.39 -9.34
CA LYS A 31 3.11 14.59 -9.60
C LYS A 31 2.76 13.21 -10.14
N LEU A 32 1.75 12.55 -9.56
CA LEU A 32 1.21 11.27 -10.05
C LEU A 32 0.68 11.38 -11.48
N TRP A 33 -0.07 12.44 -11.79
CA TRP A 33 -0.56 12.68 -13.14
C TRP A 33 0.57 12.81 -14.16
N LYS A 34 1.62 13.58 -13.84
CA LYS A 34 2.79 13.76 -14.72
C LYS A 34 3.56 12.46 -14.95
N SER A 35 3.61 11.58 -13.95
CA SER A 35 4.24 10.26 -14.07
C SER A 35 3.56 9.31 -15.07
N ARG A 36 2.38 9.66 -15.60
CA ARG A 36 1.72 8.89 -16.66
C ARG A 36 2.63 8.65 -17.87
N ILE A 37 3.45 9.63 -18.24
CA ILE A 37 4.35 9.53 -19.41
C ILE A 37 5.36 8.39 -19.17
N GLU A 38 6.06 8.44 -18.04
CA GLU A 38 7.03 7.42 -17.61
C GLU A 38 6.39 6.02 -17.51
N LEU A 39 5.21 5.94 -16.88
CA LEU A 39 4.46 4.68 -16.76
C LEU A 39 4.02 4.11 -18.12
N THR A 40 3.73 4.97 -19.09
CA THR A 40 3.34 4.54 -20.44
C THR A 40 4.55 4.03 -21.22
N LEU A 41 5.72 4.67 -21.05
CA LEU A 41 6.97 4.21 -21.64
C LEU A 41 7.37 2.83 -21.09
N ASN A 42 7.18 2.62 -19.79
CA ASN A 42 7.51 1.36 -19.11
C ASN A 42 6.37 0.31 -19.14
N LYS A 43 5.37 0.50 -20.00
CA LYS A 43 4.15 -0.31 -20.02
C LYS A 43 4.46 -1.81 -20.15
N ASN A 44 5.38 -2.18 -21.04
CA ASN A 44 5.70 -3.58 -21.29
C ASN A 44 6.28 -4.26 -20.05
N GLN A 45 7.18 -3.57 -19.33
CA GLN A 45 7.79 -4.06 -18.10
C GLN A 45 6.78 -4.10 -16.93
N LEU A 46 5.78 -3.22 -16.94
CA LEU A 46 4.68 -3.24 -15.97
C LEU A 46 3.66 -4.35 -16.25
N GLN A 47 3.50 -4.76 -17.50
CA GLN A 47 2.58 -5.84 -17.88
C GLN A 47 3.21 -7.22 -17.73
N ASN A 48 4.46 -7.36 -18.16
CA ASN A 48 5.18 -8.64 -18.22
C ASN A 48 6.58 -8.55 -17.58
N PRO A 49 6.68 -8.22 -16.27
CA PRO A 49 7.95 -8.20 -15.57
C PRO A 49 8.53 -9.61 -15.44
N GLN A 50 9.85 -9.76 -15.57
CA GLN A 50 10.57 -11.02 -15.30
C GLN A 50 10.81 -11.25 -13.80
N SER A 51 10.73 -10.19 -12.98
CA SER A 51 10.91 -10.26 -11.52
C SER A 51 10.15 -9.16 -10.77
N ILE A 52 10.00 -9.30 -9.45
CA ILE A 52 9.45 -8.24 -8.60
C ILE A 52 10.33 -6.97 -8.66
N ASP A 53 11.65 -7.13 -8.69
CA ASP A 53 12.57 -5.99 -8.66
C ASP A 53 12.48 -5.19 -9.97
N GLU A 54 12.38 -5.87 -11.11
CA GLU A 54 12.12 -5.23 -12.40
C GLU A 54 10.76 -4.52 -12.42
N TYR A 55 9.72 -5.18 -11.87
CA TYR A 55 8.40 -4.60 -11.76
C TYR A 55 8.41 -3.30 -10.95
N VAL A 56 9.01 -3.33 -9.75
CA VAL A 56 9.11 -2.15 -8.87
C VAL A 56 9.95 -1.06 -9.51
N SER A 57 11.05 -1.40 -10.19
CA SER A 57 11.92 -0.45 -10.87
C SER A 57 11.27 0.22 -12.09
N SER A 58 10.18 -0.35 -12.61
CA SER A 58 9.41 0.20 -13.72
C SER A 58 8.46 1.34 -13.31
N PHE A 59 8.25 1.53 -12.00
CA PHE A 59 7.49 2.66 -11.47
C PHE A 59 8.37 3.90 -11.28
N PRO A 60 7.77 5.10 -11.28
CA PRO A 60 8.47 6.33 -10.92
C PRO A 60 9.17 6.20 -9.57
N SER A 61 10.46 6.48 -9.54
CA SER A 61 11.30 6.31 -8.34
C SER A 61 10.77 7.08 -7.13
N TRP A 62 10.24 8.29 -7.35
CA TRP A 62 9.64 9.09 -6.28
C TRP A 62 8.43 8.39 -5.62
N LEU A 63 7.65 7.66 -6.41
CA LEU A 63 6.44 6.98 -5.96
C LEU A 63 6.81 5.73 -5.16
N VAL A 64 7.76 4.95 -5.67
CA VAL A 64 8.34 3.80 -4.96
C VAL A 64 8.94 4.23 -3.63
N ASN A 65 9.81 5.25 -3.64
CA ASN A 65 10.49 5.75 -2.45
C ASN A 65 9.49 6.26 -1.41
N PHE A 66 8.45 6.96 -1.84
CA PHE A 66 7.41 7.45 -0.94
C PHE A 66 6.71 6.30 -0.21
N PHE A 67 6.17 5.32 -0.94
CA PHE A 67 5.44 4.21 -0.33
C PHE A 67 6.34 3.27 0.47
N TYR A 68 7.58 3.06 0.02
CA TYR A 68 8.57 2.28 0.75
C TYR A 68 8.90 2.93 2.09
N ALA A 69 9.22 4.23 2.10
CA ALA A 69 9.52 4.97 3.32
C ALA A 69 8.30 5.00 4.26
N PHE A 70 7.11 5.30 3.71
CA PHE A 70 5.86 5.32 4.47
C PHE A 70 5.57 3.99 5.18
N LEU A 71 5.63 2.88 4.45
CA LEU A 71 5.40 1.56 5.03
C LEU A 71 6.49 1.20 6.03
N THR A 72 7.76 1.46 5.71
CA THR A 72 8.88 1.20 6.62
C THR A 72 8.69 1.92 7.95
N SER A 73 8.36 3.21 7.96
CA SER A 73 8.10 3.97 9.19
C SER A 73 6.95 3.40 10.02
N ILE A 74 5.87 2.90 9.39
CA ILE A 74 4.78 2.23 10.10
C ILE A 74 5.23 0.90 10.69
N TYR A 75 5.95 0.10 9.90
CA TYR A 75 6.43 -1.21 10.35
C TYR A 75 7.47 -1.10 11.45
N GLU A 76 8.36 -0.11 11.42
CA GLU A 76 9.30 0.19 12.49
C GLU A 76 8.58 0.46 13.81
N LYS A 77 7.56 1.34 13.82
CA LYS A 77 6.74 1.60 15.01
C LYS A 77 6.07 0.32 15.53
N LYS A 78 5.49 -0.49 14.63
CA LYS A 78 4.88 -1.78 14.99
C LYS A 78 5.91 -2.75 15.56
N MET A 79 7.11 -2.79 15.00
CA MET A 79 8.19 -3.67 15.43
C MET A 79 8.74 -3.27 16.79
N THR A 80 8.83 -1.98 17.10
CA THR A 80 9.19 -1.49 18.45
C THR A 80 8.26 -2.09 19.51
N ILE A 81 6.94 -2.04 19.29
CA ILE A 81 5.95 -2.60 20.22
C ILE A 81 6.10 -4.13 20.35
N VAL A 82 6.27 -4.83 19.22
CA VAL A 82 6.44 -6.29 19.22
C VAL A 82 7.72 -6.70 19.95
N ASN A 83 8.83 -5.99 19.71
CA ASN A 83 10.12 -6.29 20.32
C ASN A 83 10.16 -5.94 21.81
N GLN A 84 9.47 -4.88 22.25
CA GLN A 84 9.24 -4.62 23.67
C GLN A 84 8.55 -5.81 24.36
N ARG A 85 7.49 -6.36 23.75
CA ARG A 85 6.79 -7.54 24.28
C ARG A 85 7.65 -8.81 24.27
N ARG A 86 8.48 -9.00 23.26
CA ARG A 86 9.43 -10.13 23.18
C ARG A 86 10.50 -10.04 24.25
N LYS A 87 11.06 -8.84 24.46
CA LYS A 87 12.05 -8.57 25.52
C LYS A 87 11.47 -8.88 26.90
N ALA A 88 10.23 -8.49 27.17
CA ALA A 88 9.54 -8.81 28.42
C ALA A 88 9.33 -10.33 28.65
N ARG A 89 9.43 -11.14 27.59
CA ARG A 89 9.32 -12.61 27.63
C ARG A 89 10.68 -13.31 27.47
N ASN A 90 11.79 -12.57 27.55
CA ASN A 90 13.15 -13.08 27.29
C ASN A 90 13.32 -13.76 25.91
N MET A 91 12.56 -13.30 24.91
CA MET A 91 12.66 -13.79 23.54
C MET A 91 13.58 -12.90 22.70
N SER A 92 14.18 -13.48 21.66
CA SER A 92 15.00 -12.72 20.71
C SER A 92 14.20 -11.64 19.98
N ILE A 93 14.90 -10.54 19.72
CA ILE A 93 14.41 -9.41 18.93
C ILE A 93 14.18 -9.89 17.50
N LYS A 94 13.02 -9.52 16.94
CA LYS A 94 12.69 -9.82 15.55
C LYS A 94 13.11 -8.64 14.68
N ALA A 95 13.80 -8.92 13.58
CA ALA A 95 14.11 -7.94 12.55
C ALA A 95 12.96 -7.80 11.55
N ASN A 96 12.89 -6.64 10.88
CA ASN A 96 11.96 -6.43 9.78
C ASN A 96 12.51 -7.08 8.51
N ASP A 97 11.62 -7.61 7.67
CA ASP A 97 12.00 -8.28 6.44
C ASP A 97 11.82 -7.32 5.25
N PRO A 98 12.90 -6.78 4.66
CA PRO A 98 12.81 -5.79 3.58
C PRO A 98 12.10 -6.36 2.35
N VAL A 99 12.25 -7.67 2.07
CA VAL A 99 11.59 -8.33 0.93
C VAL A 99 10.07 -8.30 1.09
N LYS A 100 9.57 -8.45 2.33
CA LYS A 100 8.13 -8.33 2.60
C LYS A 100 7.62 -6.92 2.34
N ILE A 101 8.38 -5.89 2.70
CA ILE A 101 7.99 -4.50 2.44
C ILE A 101 7.92 -4.25 0.93
N THR A 102 8.94 -4.67 0.18
CA THR A 102 8.96 -4.52 -1.29
C THR A 102 7.75 -5.18 -1.95
N LYS A 103 7.35 -6.39 -1.51
CA LYS A 103 6.15 -7.07 -2.02
C LYS A 103 4.84 -6.33 -1.70
N ILE A 104 4.76 -5.68 -0.54
CA ILE A 104 3.58 -4.90 -0.17
C ILE A 104 3.55 -3.60 -0.98
N VAL A 105 4.69 -2.91 -1.10
CA VAL A 105 4.83 -1.71 -1.94
C VAL A 105 4.40 -2.02 -3.37
N SER A 106 4.90 -3.10 -3.96
CA SER A 106 4.53 -3.47 -5.33
C SER A 106 3.02 -3.63 -5.48
N LEU A 107 2.37 -4.34 -4.56
CA LEU A 107 0.92 -4.52 -4.57
C LEU A 107 0.16 -3.18 -4.45
N PHE A 108 0.56 -2.30 -3.53
CA PHE A 108 -0.05 -0.98 -3.38
C PHE A 108 0.08 -0.13 -4.65
N LEU A 109 1.27 -0.13 -5.26
CA LEU A 109 1.53 0.57 -6.51
C LEU A 109 0.69 0.01 -7.66
N SER A 110 0.57 -1.31 -7.77
CA SER A 110 -0.30 -1.97 -8.75
C SER A 110 -1.75 -1.50 -8.62
N ILE A 111 -2.29 -1.51 -7.40
CA ILE A 111 -3.65 -1.06 -7.12
C ILE A 111 -3.83 0.41 -7.50
N LEU A 112 -2.93 1.28 -7.02
CA LEU A 112 -3.01 2.70 -7.25
C LEU A 112 -2.97 3.05 -8.75
N ILE A 113 -2.02 2.47 -9.48
CA ILE A 113 -1.86 2.76 -10.91
C ILE A 113 -2.97 2.13 -11.74
N SER A 114 -3.49 0.96 -11.36
CA SER A 114 -4.64 0.35 -12.05
C SER A 114 -5.91 1.20 -11.93
N ILE A 115 -6.13 1.83 -10.78
CA ILE A 115 -7.25 2.76 -10.57
C ILE A 115 -7.01 4.08 -11.30
N THR A 116 -5.80 4.63 -11.24
CA THR A 116 -5.48 5.97 -11.77
C THR A 116 -5.34 5.98 -13.29
N PHE A 117 -4.78 4.91 -13.87
CA PHE A 117 -4.48 4.79 -15.30
C PHE A 117 -4.91 3.43 -15.87
N PRO A 118 -6.22 3.17 -16.03
CA PRO A 118 -6.73 1.88 -16.51
C PRO A 118 -6.18 1.45 -17.88
N SER A 119 -5.80 2.41 -18.74
CA SER A 119 -5.23 2.15 -20.07
C SER A 119 -3.88 1.42 -20.05
N LEU A 120 -3.18 1.42 -18.92
CA LEU A 120 -1.92 0.69 -18.77
C LEU A 120 -2.14 -0.82 -18.63
N GLN A 121 -3.37 -1.26 -18.29
CA GLN A 121 -3.73 -2.67 -18.13
C GLN A 121 -2.69 -3.45 -17.31
N ILE A 122 -2.29 -2.89 -16.16
CA ILE A 122 -1.37 -3.57 -15.24
C ILE A 122 -2.10 -4.79 -14.70
N TRP A 123 -1.66 -5.98 -15.08
CA TRP A 123 -2.32 -7.22 -14.68
C TRP A 123 -1.96 -7.59 -13.24
N PHE A 124 -2.99 -7.64 -12.38
CA PHE A 124 -2.89 -8.09 -11.00
C PHE A 124 -2.40 -9.55 -10.86
N SER A 125 -2.68 -10.40 -11.85
CA SER A 125 -2.35 -11.83 -11.79
C SER A 125 -0.85 -12.08 -11.64
N THR A 126 -0.02 -11.25 -12.28
CA THR A 126 1.44 -11.35 -12.21
C THR A 126 1.91 -11.09 -10.78
N ILE A 127 1.32 -10.12 -10.07
CA ILE A 127 1.66 -9.76 -8.69
C ILE A 127 1.17 -10.78 -7.67
N ILE A 128 -0.02 -11.35 -7.89
CA ILE A 128 -0.56 -12.43 -7.07
C ILE A 128 0.32 -13.68 -7.21
N SER A 129 0.84 -13.95 -8.41
CA SER A 129 1.74 -15.07 -8.66
C SER A 129 3.08 -14.94 -7.92
N PHE A 130 3.61 -13.72 -7.77
CA PHE A 130 4.87 -13.47 -7.06
C PHE A 130 4.75 -13.39 -5.52
N THR A 131 3.52 -13.28 -4.99
CA THR A 131 3.26 -13.12 -3.55
C THR A 131 2.89 -14.43 -2.83
N GLN A 132 2.92 -15.57 -3.53
CA GLN A 132 2.48 -16.91 -3.08
C GLN A 132 2.52 -17.15 -1.56
N LYS A 133 1.39 -16.84 -0.93
CA LYS A 133 0.83 -17.56 0.21
C LYS A 133 -0.64 -17.84 -0.14
N PRO A 134 -1.08 -19.10 -0.18
CA PRO A 134 -2.45 -19.45 -0.62
C PRO A 134 -3.54 -18.79 0.22
N LYS A 135 -3.27 -18.47 1.49
CA LYS A 135 -4.21 -17.72 2.36
C LYS A 135 -4.47 -16.27 1.90
N MET A 136 -3.47 -15.60 1.31
CA MET A 136 -3.55 -14.18 0.95
C MET A 136 -4.41 -13.96 -0.30
N ALA A 137 -4.53 -14.96 -1.16
CA ALA A 137 -5.44 -14.93 -2.31
C ALA A 137 -6.91 -14.87 -1.86
N GLY A 138 -7.28 -15.57 -0.79
CA GLY A 138 -8.62 -15.51 -0.21
C GLY A 138 -8.95 -14.10 0.32
N ASP A 139 -8.05 -13.52 1.12
CA ASP A 139 -8.23 -12.18 1.67
C ASP A 139 -8.30 -11.10 0.59
N LEU A 140 -7.46 -11.20 -0.45
CA LEU A 140 -7.49 -10.29 -1.59
C LEU A 140 -8.76 -10.45 -2.44
N THR A 141 -9.21 -11.69 -2.66
CA THR A 141 -10.46 -11.95 -3.38
C THR A 141 -11.66 -11.40 -2.62
N ASN A 142 -11.67 -11.52 -1.28
CA ASN A 142 -12.68 -10.92 -0.43
C ASN A 142 -12.66 -9.39 -0.50
N LEU A 143 -11.47 -8.78 -0.46
CA LEU A 143 -11.32 -7.33 -0.58
C LEU A 143 -11.79 -6.82 -1.95
N LEU A 144 -11.42 -7.51 -3.04
CA LEU A 144 -11.86 -7.17 -4.40
C LEU A 144 -13.37 -7.38 -4.59
N ALA A 145 -13.95 -8.41 -3.96
CA ALA A 145 -15.39 -8.65 -3.96
C ALA A 145 -16.14 -7.54 -3.22
N ILE A 146 -15.66 -7.13 -2.04
CA ILE A 146 -16.22 -6.00 -1.28
C ILE A 146 -16.15 -4.70 -2.11
N LEU A 147 -15.01 -4.43 -2.76
CA LEU A 147 -14.85 -3.25 -3.61
C LEU A 147 -15.79 -3.27 -4.83
N LYS A 148 -15.97 -4.43 -5.47
CA LYS A 148 -16.94 -4.59 -6.57
C LYS A 148 -18.38 -4.38 -6.09
N VAL A 149 -18.74 -4.94 -4.94
CA VAL A 149 -20.08 -4.75 -4.34
C VAL A 149 -20.31 -3.28 -4.00
N LEU A 150 -19.34 -2.58 -3.42
CA LEU A 150 -19.41 -1.14 -3.17
C LEU A 150 -19.55 -0.31 -4.45
N SER A 151 -18.85 -0.69 -5.53
CA SER A 151 -19.02 -0.06 -6.84
C SER A 151 -20.44 -0.25 -7.39
N HIS A 152 -20.98 -1.46 -7.29
CA HIS A 152 -22.34 -1.76 -7.71
C HIS A 152 -23.39 -1.05 -6.86
N CYS A 153 -23.21 -0.98 -5.53
CA CYS A 153 -24.08 -0.21 -4.64
C CYS A 153 -24.05 1.27 -4.99
N LYS A 154 -22.88 1.83 -5.27
CA LYS A 154 -22.74 3.24 -5.65
C LYS A 154 -23.40 3.54 -7.01
N GLU A 155 -23.26 2.65 -7.98
CA GLU A 155 -23.96 2.78 -9.28
C GLU A 155 -25.47 2.62 -9.17
N HIS A 156 -25.94 1.84 -8.20
CA HIS A 156 -27.36 1.67 -7.91
C HIS A 156 -27.92 2.91 -7.18
N GLU A 157 -27.20 3.44 -6.19
CA GLU A 157 -27.52 4.70 -5.50
C GLU A 157 -27.58 5.88 -6.48
N GLN A 158 -26.60 6.02 -7.38
CA GLN A 158 -26.60 7.07 -8.41
C GLN A 158 -27.70 6.91 -9.47
N ARG A 159 -28.28 5.71 -9.62
CA ARG A 159 -29.45 5.50 -10.47
C ARG A 159 -30.74 5.91 -9.77
N LEU A 160 -30.86 5.60 -8.48
CA LEU A 160 -31.98 6.04 -7.65
C LEU A 160 -32.01 7.57 -7.43
N GLU A 161 -30.86 8.24 -7.42
CA GLU A 161 -30.77 9.71 -7.35
C GLU A 161 -31.16 10.44 -8.66
N LYS A 162 -31.28 9.70 -9.77
CA LYS A 162 -31.62 10.26 -11.09
C LYS A 162 -33.08 10.02 -11.49
N GLU A 163 -33.84 9.33 -10.64
CA GLU A 163 -35.31 9.22 -10.70
C GLU A 163 -35.96 10.30 -9.83
#